data_AF-A0A090ZKR4-F1
#
_entry.id   AF-A0A090ZKR4-F1
#
_cell.length_a   1.000
_cell.length_b   1.000
_cell.length_c   1.000
_cell.angle_alpha   90.00
_cell.angle_beta   90.00
_cell.angle_gamma   90.00
#
_symmetry.space_group_name_H-M   'P 1'
#
loop_
_entity.id
_entity.type
_entity.pdbx_description
1 polymer ?
#
loop_
_entity_poly.entity_id
_entity_poly.type
_entity_poly.pdbx_seq_one_letter_code
_entity_poly.pdbx_strand_id
1 'polypeptide(L)'
;MLQHRGQLVRKSALIELLWPEYEPGKAYSQLYTAIYHIRRTIEPFGPYFHISNATDGYVLSLECVRLDVEVWERFILSGYPVNEATIGEYEGVMDLYQGDYMQNYEYWWAESERFRLKMLWLRASFQMAEWYDSSGYRDKAVEKYLEICNRYPLAEEAHFALMKIYGSLDNHLSVHRQYRLLTAILAEELNERPSPYIIEWYRQWAGENKRALPEQL
;
A
#
# COMPACT_ATOMS: atom_id res chain seq x y z
N MET A 1 -7.56 5.77 -18.41
CA MET A 1 -8.88 6.47 -18.35
C MET A 1 -9.54 6.36 -16.99
N LEU A 2 -9.70 5.18 -16.37
CA LEU A 2 -10.35 5.03 -15.06
C LEU A 2 -9.75 5.89 -13.93
N GLN A 3 -8.41 6.01 -13.89
CA GLN A 3 -7.70 6.93 -12.98
C GLN A 3 -8.07 8.41 -13.18
N HIS A 4 -8.41 8.80 -14.41
CA HIS A 4 -8.81 10.15 -14.82
C HIS A 4 -10.31 10.21 -15.17
N ARG A 5 -11.14 9.37 -14.54
CA ARG A 5 -12.59 9.35 -14.75
C ARG A 5 -13.20 10.74 -14.51
N GLY A 6 -14.22 11.08 -15.29
CA GLY A 6 -14.84 12.41 -15.29
C GLY A 6 -13.95 13.53 -15.85
N GLN A 7 -12.71 13.24 -16.25
CA GLN A 7 -11.77 14.20 -16.83
C GLN A 7 -11.48 13.88 -18.29
N LEU A 8 -11.11 14.92 -19.04
CA LEU A 8 -10.66 14.77 -20.43
C LEU A 8 -9.26 14.14 -20.45
N VAL A 9 -9.14 12.96 -21.05
CA VAL A 9 -7.84 12.36 -21.38
C VAL A 9 -7.56 12.58 -22.86
N ARG A 10 -6.51 13.35 -23.17
CA ARG A 10 -6.17 13.71 -24.54
C ARG A 10 -5.70 12.50 -25.35
N LYS A 11 -6.04 12.47 -26.65
CA LYS A 11 -5.58 11.41 -27.56
C LYS A 11 -4.05 11.37 -27.66
N SER A 12 -3.43 12.55 -27.75
CA SER A 12 -1.98 12.71 -27.78
C SER A 12 -1.31 12.12 -26.55
N ALA A 13 -1.83 12.41 -25.35
CA ALA A 13 -1.33 11.85 -24.10
C ALA A 13 -1.46 10.32 -24.04
N LEU A 14 -2.59 9.76 -24.50
CA LEU A 14 -2.76 8.31 -24.58
C LEU A 14 -1.80 7.65 -25.57
N ILE A 15 -1.54 8.30 -26.70
CA ILE A 15 -0.60 7.81 -27.72
C ILE A 15 0.83 7.82 -27.18
N GLU A 16 1.27 8.94 -26.61
CA GLU A 16 2.60 9.07 -26.02
C GLU A 16 2.81 8.04 -24.89
N LEU A 17 1.76 7.77 -24.11
CA LEU A 17 1.80 6.81 -23.02
C LEU A 17 1.90 5.35 -23.49
N LEU A 18 1.12 4.97 -24.51
CA LEU A 18 0.90 3.57 -24.88
C LEU A 18 1.73 3.13 -26.10
N TRP A 19 2.01 4.04 -27.02
CA TRP A 19 2.71 3.79 -28.28
C TRP A 19 3.72 4.90 -28.60
N PRO A 20 4.69 5.21 -27.71
CA PRO A 20 5.65 6.29 -27.92
C PRO A 20 6.50 6.10 -29.19
N GLU A 21 6.76 4.85 -29.57
CA GLU A 21 7.62 4.50 -30.70
C GLU A 21 6.89 4.49 -32.06
N TYR A 22 5.57 4.71 -32.07
CA TYR A 22 4.78 4.60 -33.29
C TYR A 22 4.70 5.94 -34.01
N GLU A 23 4.81 5.91 -35.35
CA GLU A 23 4.47 7.08 -36.16
C GLU A 23 3.04 7.54 -35.89
N PRO A 24 2.77 8.87 -35.87
CA PRO A 24 1.47 9.41 -35.44
C PRO A 24 0.26 8.73 -36.08
N GLY A 25 0.27 8.54 -37.41
CA GLY A 25 -0.85 7.92 -38.12
C GLY A 25 -1.17 6.50 -37.64
N LYS A 26 -0.15 5.68 -37.36
CA LYS A 26 -0.34 4.32 -36.84
C LYS A 26 -0.80 4.34 -35.39
N ALA A 27 -0.24 5.22 -34.56
CA ALA A 27 -0.63 5.37 -33.17
C ALA A 27 -2.11 5.76 -32.99
N TYR A 28 -2.61 6.69 -33.81
CA TYR A 28 -4.04 7.05 -33.79
C TYR A 28 -4.94 5.87 -34.18
N SER A 29 -4.55 5.09 -35.20
CA SER A 29 -5.29 3.89 -35.59
C SER A 29 -5.38 2.85 -34.46
N GLN A 30 -4.26 2.62 -33.76
CA GLN A 30 -4.22 1.74 -32.58
C GLN A 30 -5.11 2.26 -31.45
N LEU A 31 -5.07 3.57 -31.17
CA LEU A 31 -5.92 4.19 -30.17
C LEU A 31 -7.41 3.99 -30.48
N TYR A 32 -7.83 4.20 -31.73
CA TYR A 32 -9.23 4.00 -32.13
C TYR A 32 -9.67 2.55 -31.99
N THR A 33 -8.79 1.61 -32.37
CA THR A 33 -9.04 0.17 -32.23
C THR A 33 -9.17 -0.22 -30.75
N ALA A 34 -8.27 0.26 -29.89
CA ALA A 34 -8.34 0.01 -28.45
C ALA A 34 -9.64 0.58 -27.83
N ILE A 35 -10.02 1.81 -28.18
CA ILE A 35 -11.27 2.42 -27.70
C ILE A 35 -12.50 1.65 -28.18
N TYR A 36 -12.49 1.16 -29.43
CA TYR A 36 -13.56 0.31 -29.95
C TYR A 36 -13.71 -0.97 -29.12
N HIS A 37 -12.60 -1.67 -28.85
CA HIS A 37 -12.61 -2.87 -28.02
C HIS A 37 -13.08 -2.59 -26.60
N ILE A 38 -12.58 -1.52 -25.96
CA ILE A 38 -13.03 -1.12 -24.62
C ILE A 38 -14.54 -0.88 -24.62
N ARG A 39 -15.07 -0.11 -25.57
CA ARG A 39 -16.52 0.15 -25.69
C ARG A 39 -17.34 -1.12 -25.80
N ARG A 40 -16.90 -2.07 -26.63
CA ARG A 40 -17.57 -3.38 -26.78
C ARG A 40 -17.53 -4.20 -25.49
N THR A 41 -16.41 -4.18 -24.78
CA THR A 41 -16.27 -4.89 -23.50
C THR A 41 -17.18 -4.31 -22.42
N ILE A 42 -17.33 -2.98 -22.36
CA ILE A 42 -18.15 -2.32 -21.33
C ILE A 42 -19.62 -2.15 -21.71
N GLU A 43 -20.01 -2.43 -22.95
CA GLU A 43 -21.37 -2.25 -23.46
C GLU A 43 -22.46 -2.96 -22.65
N PRO A 44 -22.27 -4.21 -22.14
CA PRO A 44 -23.24 -4.82 -21.24
C PRO A 44 -23.48 -4.01 -19.95
N PHE A 45 -22.54 -3.13 -19.62
CA PHE A 45 -22.56 -2.22 -18.46
C PHE A 45 -22.80 -0.76 -18.87
N GLY A 46 -23.35 -0.51 -20.07
CA GLY A 46 -23.56 0.82 -20.63
C GLY A 46 -24.30 1.84 -19.74
N PRO A 47 -25.25 1.43 -18.87
CA PRO A 47 -25.85 2.35 -17.89
C PRO A 47 -24.89 2.84 -16.79
N TYR A 48 -23.76 2.16 -16.60
CA TYR A 48 -22.80 2.42 -15.53
C TYR A 48 -21.49 3.01 -16.03
N PHE A 49 -21.08 2.67 -17.25
CA PHE A 49 -19.82 3.12 -17.86
C PHE A 49 -20.10 3.75 -19.23
N HIS A 50 -19.66 5.00 -19.40
CA HIS A 50 -19.80 5.71 -20.67
C HIS A 50 -18.50 6.37 -21.12
N ILE A 51 -18.07 6.08 -22.35
CA ILE A 51 -16.90 6.71 -22.98
C ILE A 51 -17.37 7.67 -24.06
N SER A 52 -17.38 8.96 -23.75
CA SER A 52 -17.73 10.01 -24.71
C SER A 52 -16.51 10.47 -25.51
N ASN A 53 -16.73 10.84 -26.77
CA ASN A 53 -15.73 11.52 -27.58
C ASN A 53 -15.77 13.00 -27.27
N ALA A 54 -14.63 13.58 -26.93
CA ALA A 54 -14.42 15.02 -26.91
C ALA A 54 -13.50 15.41 -28.06
N THR A 55 -13.49 16.71 -28.43
CA THR A 55 -12.78 17.22 -29.61
C THR A 55 -11.33 16.73 -29.72
N ASP A 56 -10.62 16.60 -28.58
CA ASP A 56 -9.21 16.16 -28.53
C ASP A 56 -8.98 14.94 -27.61
N GLY A 57 -10.00 14.16 -27.28
CA GLY A 57 -9.85 13.13 -26.26
C GLY A 57 -11.07 12.29 -25.97
N TYR A 58 -10.99 11.60 -24.85
CA TYR A 58 -12.07 10.78 -24.31
C TYR A 58 -12.34 11.14 -22.87
N VAL A 59 -13.60 11.08 -22.46
CA VAL A 59 -14.01 11.16 -21.06
C VAL A 59 -14.67 9.83 -20.71
N LEU A 60 -14.17 9.17 -19.66
CA LEU A 60 -14.84 8.02 -19.05
C LEU A 60 -15.69 8.51 -17.88
N SER A 61 -17.01 8.44 -18.03
CA SER A 61 -17.97 8.73 -16.98
C SER A 61 -18.44 7.45 -16.31
N LEU A 62 -18.63 7.51 -14.99
CA LEU A 62 -19.17 6.43 -14.18
C LEU A 62 -20.49 6.88 -13.55
N GLU A 63 -21.51 6.03 -13.59
CA GLU A 63 -22.80 6.25 -12.93
C GLU A 63 -23.11 5.06 -12.03
N CYS A 64 -23.45 5.32 -10.75
CA CYS A 64 -23.77 4.28 -9.77
C CYS A 64 -22.70 3.17 -9.62
N VAL A 65 -21.45 3.44 -9.99
CA VAL A 65 -20.31 2.52 -9.81
C VAL A 65 -19.63 2.83 -8.49
N ARG A 66 -19.34 1.78 -7.71
CA ARG A 66 -18.47 1.88 -6.54
C ARG A 66 -17.08 1.36 -6.92
N LEU A 67 -16.07 2.19 -6.72
CA LEU A 67 -14.68 1.77 -6.82
C LEU A 67 -14.16 1.47 -5.42
N ASP A 68 -13.49 0.33 -5.26
CA ASP A 68 -12.80 -0.06 -4.03
C ASP A 68 -11.87 1.04 -3.51
N VAL A 69 -11.03 1.60 -4.40
CA VAL A 69 -10.08 2.67 -4.08
C VAL A 69 -10.78 3.92 -3.58
N GLU A 70 -11.94 4.30 -4.15
CA GLU A 70 -12.69 5.49 -3.69
C GLU A 70 -13.36 5.27 -2.34
N VAL A 71 -13.92 4.07 -2.13
CA VAL A 71 -14.56 3.72 -0.86
C VAL A 71 -13.53 3.70 0.25
N TRP A 72 -12.40 3.04 -0.01
CA TRP A 72 -11.28 2.94 0.91
C TRP A 72 -10.70 4.32 1.22
N GLU A 73 -10.31 5.05 0.19
CA GLU A 73 -9.66 6.34 0.34
C GLU A 73 -10.55 7.35 1.06
N ARG A 74 -11.84 7.42 0.73
CA ARG A 74 -12.77 8.36 1.37
C ARG A 74 -12.82 8.14 2.87
N PHE A 75 -12.83 6.89 3.32
CA PHE A 75 -12.82 6.58 4.73
C PHE A 75 -11.47 6.94 5.37
N ILE A 76 -10.35 6.55 4.77
CA ILE A 76 -9.00 6.85 5.31
C ILE A 76 -8.75 8.37 5.40
N LEU A 77 -9.21 9.13 4.41
CA LEU A 77 -9.08 10.59 4.36
C LEU A 77 -10.13 11.35 5.18
N SER A 78 -11.16 10.68 5.69
CA SER A 78 -12.13 11.30 6.60
C SER A 78 -11.47 11.80 7.89
N GLY A 79 -10.33 11.20 8.26
CA GLY A 79 -9.55 11.59 9.42
C GLY A 79 -10.22 11.21 10.75
N TYR A 80 -11.15 10.26 10.74
CA TYR A 80 -11.68 9.72 12.00
C TYR A 80 -10.54 9.20 12.89
N PRO A 81 -10.59 9.44 14.20
CA PRO A 81 -9.60 8.87 15.11
C PRO A 81 -9.76 7.35 15.14
N VAL A 82 -8.65 6.62 15.22
CA VAL A 82 -8.67 5.18 15.52
C VAL A 82 -8.93 5.01 17.01
N ASN A 83 -10.11 4.49 17.36
CA ASN A 83 -10.50 4.21 18.73
C ASN A 83 -11.51 3.05 18.80
N GLU A 84 -12.01 2.73 19.99
CA GLU A 84 -12.96 1.63 20.21
C GLU A 84 -14.22 1.73 19.35
N ALA A 85 -14.72 2.94 19.09
CA ALA A 85 -15.94 3.14 18.30
C ALA A 85 -15.70 2.97 16.79
N THR A 86 -14.49 3.24 16.30
CA THR A 86 -14.18 3.28 14.85
C THR A 86 -13.35 2.08 14.39
N ILE A 87 -12.72 1.33 15.29
CA ILE A 87 -11.79 0.27 14.92
C ILE A 87 -12.40 -0.80 14.01
N GLY A 88 -13.68 -1.17 14.24
CA GLY A 88 -14.38 -2.14 13.39
C GLY A 88 -14.60 -1.64 11.97
N GLU A 89 -14.81 -0.33 11.78
CA GLU A 89 -14.90 0.27 10.45
C GLU A 89 -13.53 0.30 9.77
N TYR A 90 -12.46 0.57 10.52
CA TYR A 90 -11.08 0.47 10.03
C TYR A 90 -10.74 -0.95 9.59
N GLU A 91 -11.06 -1.97 10.38
CA GLU A 91 -10.87 -3.39 10.00
C GLU A 91 -11.58 -3.69 8.66
N GLY A 92 -12.88 -3.39 8.57
CA GLY A 92 -13.66 -3.68 7.36
C GLY A 92 -13.24 -2.89 6.13
N VAL A 93 -12.78 -1.65 6.29
CA VAL A 93 -12.28 -0.84 5.17
C VAL A 93 -10.92 -1.34 4.72
N MET A 94 -10.01 -1.65 5.64
CA MET A 94 -8.65 -2.08 5.29
C MET A 94 -8.63 -3.39 4.49
N ASP A 95 -9.65 -4.25 4.64
CA ASP A 95 -9.84 -5.47 3.83
C ASP A 95 -10.07 -5.19 2.33
N LEU A 96 -10.49 -3.97 1.97
CA LEU A 96 -10.61 -3.57 0.55
C LEU A 96 -9.24 -3.40 -0.12
N TYR A 97 -8.18 -3.18 0.66
CA TYR A 97 -6.83 -2.91 0.15
C TYR A 97 -5.99 -4.20 0.06
N GLN A 98 -6.36 -5.06 -0.90
CA GLN A 98 -5.80 -6.42 -1.04
C GLN A 98 -4.37 -6.48 -1.62
N GLY A 99 -3.84 -5.35 -2.08
CA GLY A 99 -2.60 -5.30 -2.84
C GLY A 99 -2.29 -3.89 -3.28
N ASP A 100 -1.07 -3.66 -3.77
CA ASP A 100 -0.68 -2.34 -4.23
C ASP A 100 -1.52 -1.98 -5.46
N TYR A 101 -1.76 -0.68 -5.67
CA TYR A 101 -2.60 -0.21 -6.78
C TYR A 101 -2.06 -0.74 -8.11
N MET A 102 -2.88 -1.54 -8.80
CA MET A 102 -2.50 -2.24 -10.03
C MET A 102 -1.22 -3.07 -9.90
N GLN A 103 -1.07 -3.81 -8.79
CA GLN A 103 0.16 -4.56 -8.47
C GLN A 103 0.67 -5.51 -9.54
N ASN A 104 -0.24 -6.10 -10.32
CA ASN A 104 0.11 -7.07 -11.36
C ASN A 104 0.57 -6.42 -12.68
N TYR A 105 0.65 -5.09 -12.72
CA TYR A 105 1.02 -4.34 -13.92
C TYR A 105 2.13 -3.33 -13.62
N GLU A 106 3.18 -3.38 -14.43
CA GLU A 106 4.33 -2.47 -14.37
C GLU A 106 4.02 -1.15 -15.11
N TYR A 107 2.94 -0.50 -14.71
CA TYR A 107 2.53 0.77 -15.30
C TYR A 107 3.26 1.94 -14.64
N TRP A 108 4.27 2.48 -15.32
CA TRP A 108 5.06 3.61 -14.82
C TRP A 108 4.21 4.82 -14.39
N TRP A 109 3.09 5.08 -15.08
CA TRP A 109 2.16 6.16 -14.76
C TRP A 109 1.37 5.93 -13.46
N ALA A 110 1.29 4.68 -12.99
CA ALA A 110 0.60 4.31 -11.76
C ALA A 110 1.50 4.48 -10.53
N GLU A 111 2.82 4.60 -10.69
CA GLU A 111 3.78 4.59 -9.56
C GLU A 111 3.55 5.71 -8.55
N SER A 112 3.23 6.91 -9.01
CA SER A 112 2.90 8.03 -8.11
C SER A 112 1.65 7.73 -7.27
N GLU A 113 0.63 7.13 -7.89
CA GLU A 113 -0.63 6.81 -7.21
C GLU A 113 -0.46 5.60 -6.28
N ARG A 114 0.30 4.59 -6.72
CA ARG A 114 0.69 3.43 -5.93
C ARG A 114 1.42 3.86 -4.66
N PHE A 115 2.41 4.73 -4.78
CA PHE A 115 3.14 5.27 -3.65
C PHE A 115 2.22 6.04 -2.70
N ARG A 116 1.36 6.93 -3.24
CA ARG A 116 0.42 7.72 -2.43
C ARG A 116 -0.53 6.85 -1.63
N LEU A 117 -1.15 5.85 -2.25
CA LEU A 117 -2.07 4.91 -1.60
C LEU A 117 -1.33 4.02 -0.58
N LYS A 118 -0.11 3.56 -0.90
CA LYS A 118 0.76 2.85 0.05
C LYS A 118 1.02 3.68 1.31
N MET A 119 1.33 4.96 1.18
CA MET A 119 1.57 5.83 2.32
C MET A 119 0.33 6.03 3.20
N LEU A 120 -0.86 6.12 2.58
CA LEU A 120 -2.13 6.17 3.30
C LEU A 120 -2.40 4.87 4.06
N TRP A 121 -2.14 3.72 3.42
CA TRP A 121 -2.31 2.41 4.06
C TRP A 121 -1.35 2.24 5.23
N LEU A 122 -0.06 2.57 5.05
CA LEU A 122 0.95 2.49 6.11
C LEU A 122 0.52 3.33 7.31
N ARG A 123 0.11 4.58 7.08
CA ARG A 123 -0.36 5.47 8.15
C ARG A 123 -1.53 4.85 8.92
N ALA A 124 -2.56 4.36 8.23
CA ALA A 124 -3.72 3.76 8.88
C ALA A 124 -3.35 2.47 9.63
N SER A 125 -2.54 1.59 9.04
CA SER A 125 -2.07 0.36 9.68
C SER A 125 -1.26 0.64 10.95
N PHE A 126 -0.37 1.64 10.93
CA PHE A 126 0.38 2.06 12.13
C PHE A 126 -0.54 2.60 13.22
N GLN A 127 -1.53 3.43 12.88
CA GLN A 127 -2.51 3.95 13.84
C GLN A 127 -3.35 2.83 14.46
N MET A 128 -3.77 1.84 13.66
CA MET A 128 -4.45 0.64 14.16
C MET A 128 -3.56 -0.17 15.10
N ALA A 129 -2.32 -0.44 14.72
CA ALA A 129 -1.39 -1.22 15.52
C ALA A 129 -1.09 -0.53 16.87
N GLU A 130 -0.87 0.78 16.87
CA GLU A 130 -0.66 1.59 18.08
C GLU A 130 -1.90 1.61 18.98
N TRP A 131 -3.10 1.73 18.39
CA TRP A 131 -4.34 1.66 19.17
C TRP A 131 -4.52 0.27 19.81
N TYR A 132 -4.26 -0.81 19.07
CA TYR A 132 -4.34 -2.17 19.61
C TYR A 132 -3.35 -2.38 20.77
N ASP A 133 -2.10 -1.92 20.62
CA ASP A 133 -1.07 -2.07 21.66
C ASP A 133 -1.44 -1.29 22.92
N SER A 134 -1.79 -0.01 22.77
CA SER A 134 -2.16 0.87 23.89
C SER A 134 -3.47 0.46 24.58
N SER A 135 -4.36 -0.24 23.88
CA SER A 135 -5.63 -0.73 24.42
C SER A 135 -5.54 -2.16 25.00
N GLY A 136 -4.35 -2.76 25.00
CA GLY A 136 -4.10 -4.10 25.55
C GLY A 136 -4.44 -5.26 24.61
N TYR A 137 -4.87 -5.00 23.38
CA TYR A 137 -5.09 -6.00 22.33
C TYR A 137 -3.77 -6.39 21.65
N ARG A 138 -2.79 -6.86 22.43
CA ARG A 138 -1.42 -7.09 21.95
C ARG A 138 -1.32 -8.06 20.78
N ASP A 139 -2.12 -9.12 20.77
CA ASP A 139 -2.09 -10.10 19.68
C ASP A 139 -2.47 -9.43 18.34
N LYS A 140 -3.51 -8.59 18.33
CA LYS A 140 -3.91 -7.81 17.15
C LYS A 140 -2.85 -6.77 16.75
N ALA A 141 -2.16 -6.17 17.72
CA ALA A 141 -1.06 -5.25 17.42
C ALA A 141 0.10 -5.98 16.72
N VAL A 142 0.49 -7.15 17.23
CA VAL A 142 1.52 -8.01 16.62
C VAL A 142 1.11 -8.43 15.21
N GLU A 143 -0.12 -8.90 15.02
CA GLU A 143 -0.65 -9.25 13.69
C GLU A 143 -0.56 -8.09 12.72
N LYS A 144 -0.97 -6.88 13.13
CA LYS A 144 -0.93 -5.69 12.27
C LYS A 144 0.50 -5.25 11.96
N TYR A 145 1.43 -5.27 12.92
CA TYR A 145 2.83 -4.95 12.63
C TYR A 145 3.50 -6.01 11.74
N LEU A 146 3.18 -7.29 11.90
CA LEU A 146 3.66 -8.35 11.01
C LEU A 146 3.12 -8.16 9.58
N GLU A 147 1.87 -7.75 9.42
CA GLU A 147 1.30 -7.41 8.11
C GLU A 147 2.08 -6.26 7.45
N ILE A 148 2.42 -5.21 8.21
CA ILE A 148 3.27 -4.11 7.72
C ILE A 148 4.64 -4.63 7.29
N CYS A 149 5.32 -5.43 8.12
CA CYS A 149 6.63 -6.01 7.79
C CYS A 149 6.59 -6.91 6.56
N ASN A 150 5.56 -7.74 6.41
CA ASN A 150 5.44 -8.65 5.27
C ASN A 150 5.24 -7.90 3.96
N ARG A 151 4.43 -6.83 3.99
CA ARG A 151 4.10 -6.06 2.81
C ARG A 151 5.16 -5.01 2.46
N TYR A 152 5.74 -4.40 3.47
CA TYR A 152 6.75 -3.35 3.34
C TYR A 152 7.95 -3.65 4.27
N PRO A 153 8.85 -4.58 3.86
CA PRO A 153 9.95 -5.07 4.69
C PRO A 153 10.96 -4.01 5.16
N LEU A 154 10.99 -2.85 4.49
CA LEU A 154 11.85 -1.72 4.83
C LEU A 154 11.23 -0.78 5.89
N ALA A 155 10.02 -1.05 6.38
CA ALA A 155 9.36 -0.25 7.40
C ALA A 155 9.97 -0.51 8.79
N GLU A 156 11.13 0.09 9.06
CA GLU A 156 11.91 -0.10 10.29
C GLU A 156 11.08 0.06 11.57
N GLU A 157 10.15 1.02 11.58
CA GLU A 157 9.28 1.33 12.72
C GLU A 157 8.40 0.15 13.12
N ALA A 158 7.92 -0.65 12.16
CA ALA A 158 7.12 -1.84 12.44
C ALA A 158 7.97 -2.94 13.07
N HIS A 159 9.19 -3.16 12.54
CA HIS A 159 10.15 -4.09 13.15
C HIS A 159 10.50 -3.66 14.57
N PHE A 160 10.70 -2.36 14.79
CA PHE A 160 11.01 -1.81 16.10
C PHE A 160 9.86 -1.97 17.10
N ALA A 161 8.62 -1.70 16.67
CA ALA A 161 7.44 -1.93 17.50
C ALA A 161 7.31 -3.40 17.93
N LEU A 162 7.48 -4.35 17.00
CA LEU A 162 7.50 -5.78 17.30
C LEU A 162 8.57 -6.16 18.31
N MET A 163 9.80 -5.63 18.15
CA MET A 163 10.87 -5.86 19.12
C MET A 163 10.50 -5.38 20.53
N LYS A 164 9.88 -4.20 20.66
CA LYS A 164 9.43 -3.68 21.96
C LYS A 164 8.32 -4.55 22.56
N ILE A 165 7.34 -4.97 21.75
CA ILE A 165 6.26 -5.85 22.22
C ILE A 165 6.84 -7.17 22.71
N TYR A 166 7.68 -7.84 21.92
CA TYR A 166 8.31 -9.11 22.32
C TYR A 166 9.19 -8.96 23.56
N GLY A 167 9.92 -7.85 23.68
CA GLY A 167 10.70 -7.53 24.88
C GLY A 167 9.82 -7.39 26.12
N SER A 168 8.64 -6.78 26.00
CA SER A 168 7.68 -6.66 27.10
C SER A 168 7.03 -7.98 27.53
N LEU A 169 7.09 -8.99 26.67
CA LEU A 169 6.57 -10.35 26.90
C LEU A 169 7.66 -11.34 27.34
N ASP A 170 8.86 -10.86 27.67
CA ASP A 170 10.06 -11.67 27.94
C ASP A 170 10.38 -12.69 26.82
N ASN A 171 9.91 -12.43 25.59
CA ASN A 171 10.16 -13.29 24.43
C ASN A 171 11.46 -12.87 23.73
N HIS A 172 12.58 -13.15 24.40
CA HIS A 172 13.90 -12.70 23.97
C HIS A 172 14.29 -13.25 22.60
N LEU A 173 13.94 -14.51 22.32
CA LEU A 173 14.21 -15.15 21.05
C LEU A 173 13.58 -14.37 19.88
N SER A 174 12.34 -13.93 20.03
CA SER A 174 11.64 -13.15 19.00
C SER A 174 12.26 -11.76 18.80
N VAL A 175 12.74 -11.10 19.86
CA VAL A 175 13.46 -9.82 19.72
C VAL A 175 14.72 -10.00 18.87
N HIS A 176 15.54 -11.01 19.17
CA HIS A 176 16.76 -11.30 18.39
C HIS A 176 16.46 -11.65 16.94
N ARG A 177 15.44 -12.48 16.70
CA ARG A 177 15.01 -12.85 15.35
C ARG A 177 14.55 -11.62 14.56
N GLN A 178 13.74 -10.75 15.16
CA GLN A 178 13.23 -9.56 14.51
C GLN A 178 14.35 -8.57 14.17
N TYR A 179 15.31 -8.34 15.08
CA TYR A 179 16.47 -7.48 14.84
C TYR A 179 17.35 -8.02 13.70
N ARG A 180 17.62 -9.33 13.70
CA ARG A 180 18.38 -9.99 12.63
C ARG A 180 17.67 -9.89 11.29
N LEU A 181 16.35 -10.09 11.26
CA LEU A 181 15.53 -9.95 10.06
C LEU A 181 15.64 -8.54 9.47
N LEU A 182 15.40 -7.51 10.29
CA LEU A 182 15.51 -6.12 9.86
C LEU A 182 16.91 -5.80 9.31
N THR A 183 17.95 -6.24 10.03
CA THR A 183 19.34 -6.01 9.63
C THR A 183 19.66 -6.68 8.29
N ALA A 184 19.17 -7.90 8.07
CA ALA A 184 19.38 -8.63 6.82
C ALA A 184 18.71 -7.93 5.63
N ILE A 185 17.43 -7.55 5.78
CA ILE A 185 16.66 -6.89 4.72
C ILE A 185 17.31 -5.56 4.32
N LEU A 186 17.69 -4.71 5.28
CA LEU A 186 18.31 -3.42 4.98
C LEU A 186 19.69 -3.57 4.31
N ALA A 187 20.46 -4.59 4.71
CA ALA A 187 21.75 -4.86 4.09
C ALA A 187 21.59 -5.37 2.66
N GLU A 188 20.60 -6.22 2.38
CA GLU A 188 20.34 -6.78 1.06
C GLU A 188 19.77 -5.75 0.08
N GLU A 189 18.76 -4.99 0.50
CA GLU A 189 18.01 -4.08 -0.38
C GLU A 189 18.68 -2.71 -0.53
N LEU A 190 19.29 -2.19 0.54
CA LEU A 190 19.81 -0.82 0.59
C LEU A 190 21.32 -0.74 0.89
N ASN A 191 21.97 -1.86 1.23
CA ASN A 191 23.34 -1.88 1.76
C ASN A 191 23.51 -0.96 2.99
N GLU A 192 22.46 -0.88 3.82
CA GLU A 192 22.39 -0.04 5.01
C GLU A 192 22.26 -0.89 6.30
N ARG A 193 22.41 -0.23 7.44
CA ARG A 193 22.16 -0.80 8.78
C ARG A 193 20.86 -0.21 9.34
N PRO A 194 20.23 -0.86 10.33
CA PRO A 194 19.10 -0.27 11.02
C PRO A 194 19.40 1.14 11.54
N SER A 195 18.37 1.96 11.61
CA SER A 195 18.44 3.32 12.14
C SER A 195 19.13 3.35 13.52
N PRO A 196 19.95 4.37 13.84
CA PRO A 196 20.78 4.39 15.05
C PRO A 196 20.01 4.18 16.36
N TYR A 197 18.78 4.70 16.47
CA TYR A 197 17.95 4.54 17.66
C TYR A 197 17.52 3.08 17.90
N ILE A 198 17.33 2.29 16.83
CA ILE A 198 16.99 0.87 16.91
C ILE A 198 18.21 0.07 17.38
N ILE A 199 19.39 0.37 16.82
CA ILE A 199 20.65 -0.25 17.22
C ILE A 199 20.92 -0.01 18.70
N GLU A 200 20.75 1.22 19.16
CA GLU A 200 21.00 1.60 20.56
C GLU A 200 20.03 0.89 21.49
N TRP A 201 18.73 0.91 21.19
CA TRP A 201 17.72 0.20 21.97
C TRP A 201 18.03 -1.30 22.07
N TYR A 202 18.36 -1.94 20.95
CA TYR A 202 18.66 -3.37 20.93
C TYR A 202 19.90 -3.72 21.75
N ARG A 203 20.94 -2.89 21.72
CA ARG A 203 22.15 -3.10 22.53
C ARG A 203 21.88 -2.99 24.02
N GLN A 204 21.09 -1.99 24.42
CA GLN A 204 20.70 -1.80 25.83
C GLN A 204 19.86 -2.98 26.31
N TRP A 205 18.79 -3.31 25.57
CA TRP A 205 17.92 -4.44 25.87
C TRP A 205 18.71 -5.77 25.92
N ALA A 206 19.62 -6.03 24.98
CA ALA A 206 20.43 -7.24 24.99
C ALA A 206 21.44 -7.28 26.15
N GLY A 207 21.99 -6.13 26.55
CA GLY A 207 22.90 -6.01 27.68
C GLY A 207 22.25 -6.38 29.01
N GLU A 208 21.00 -5.94 29.21
CA GLU A 208 20.17 -6.26 30.38
C GLU A 208 19.73 -7.73 30.39
N ASN A 209 19.51 -8.30 29.20
CA ASN A 209 18.98 -9.66 29.02
C ASN A 209 20.06 -10.72 28.68
N LYS A 210 21.35 -10.40 28.89
CA LYS A 210 22.54 -11.26 28.61
C LYS A 210 22.53 -12.65 29.24
N ARG A 211 21.66 -12.91 30.23
CA ARG A 211 21.57 -14.21 30.93
C ARG A 211 20.62 -15.23 30.27
N ALA A 212 19.97 -14.89 29.16
CA ALA A 212 18.81 -15.65 28.67
C ALA A 212 18.95 -16.29 27.28
N LEU A 213 20.14 -16.34 26.66
CA LEU A 213 20.37 -17.18 25.48
C LEU A 213 21.45 -18.23 25.71
N PRO A 214 21.15 -19.52 25.47
CA PRO A 214 22.17 -20.52 25.25
C PRO A 214 23.01 -20.12 24.02
N GLU A 215 24.32 -20.27 24.14
CA GLU A 215 25.20 -20.24 22.98
C GLU A 215 24.72 -21.28 21.94
N GLN A 216 24.57 -20.84 20.69
CA GLN A 216 24.36 -21.62 19.47
C GLN A 216 22.93 -22.10 19.18
N LEU A 217 22.37 -21.55 18.09
CA LEU A 217 21.75 -22.26 16.96
C LEU A 217 21.78 -21.36 15.71
#